data_AF-A0A133UC12-F1
#
_entry.id   AF-A0A133UC12-F1
#
_cell.length_a   1.000
_cell.length_b   1.000
_cell.length_c   1.000
_cell.angle_alpha   90.00
_cell.angle_beta   90.00
_cell.angle_gamma   90.00
#
_symmetry.space_group_name_H-M   'P 1'
#
loop_
_entity.id
_entity.type
_entity.pdbx_description
1 polymer ?
#
loop_
_entity_poly.entity_id
_entity_poly.type
_entity_poly.pdbx_seq_one_letter_code
_entity_poly.pdbx_strand_id
1 'polypeptide(L)'
;MESRIDGLSEFISRRGRMKILTALLEEAQTPAEVARRLNITRNAVYGWINESDRHPSNEHVHEMLKILNDENEKKFREILVEELQIFQELISKF
;
A
#
# COMPACT_ATOMS: atom_id res chain seq x y z
N MET A 1 -0.48 -6.94 -27.32
CA MET A 1 -0.40 -7.76 -26.09
C MET A 1 -0.34 -6.77 -24.96
N GLU A 2 -1.49 -6.30 -24.49
CA GLU A 2 -1.53 -5.43 -23.31
C GLU A 2 -1.05 -6.27 -22.14
N SER A 3 0.06 -5.87 -21.52
CA SER A 3 0.56 -6.54 -20.34
C SER A 3 -0.53 -6.50 -19.27
N ARG A 4 -0.93 -7.67 -18.77
CA ARG A 4 -1.89 -7.92 -17.68
C ARG A 4 -1.35 -7.41 -16.33
N ILE A 5 -0.94 -6.16 -16.28
CA ILE A 5 -0.37 -5.50 -15.12
C ILE A 5 -1.49 -4.65 -14.55
N ASP A 6 -1.97 -4.98 -13.34
CA ASP A 6 -3.06 -4.27 -12.64
C ASP A 6 -2.62 -2.88 -12.11
N GLY A 7 -1.56 -2.31 -12.68
CA GLY A 7 -0.97 -1.02 -12.34
C GLY A 7 0.21 -1.12 -11.37
N LEU A 8 0.49 -0.01 -10.68
CA LEU A 8 1.62 0.10 -9.75
C LEU A 8 1.52 -0.88 -8.57
N SER A 9 0.31 -1.27 -8.17
CA SER A 9 0.04 -2.16 -7.04
C SER A 9 0.68 -3.56 -7.19
N GLU A 10 0.92 -4.02 -8.43
CA GLU A 10 1.65 -5.26 -8.74
C GLU A 10 3.11 -5.23 -8.28
N PHE A 11 3.71 -4.04 -8.28
CA PHE A 11 5.13 -3.85 -7.99
C PHE A 11 5.40 -3.46 -6.53
N ILE A 12 4.35 -3.36 -5.71
CA ILE A 12 4.50 -3.04 -4.30
C ILE A 12 4.72 -4.33 -3.52
N SER A 13 5.92 -4.44 -2.94
CA SER A 13 6.28 -5.54 -2.04
C SER A 13 5.32 -5.59 -0.86
N ARG A 14 5.18 -6.77 -0.24
CA ARG A 14 4.37 -6.93 0.95
C ARG A 14 4.72 -5.90 2.05
N ARG A 15 6.01 -5.59 2.22
CA ARG A 15 6.48 -4.56 3.15
C ARG A 15 5.99 -3.17 2.73
N GLY A 16 6.11 -2.82 1.45
CA GLY A 16 5.58 -1.58 0.89
C GLY A 16 4.07 -1.42 1.13
N ARG A 17 3.28 -2.49 0.96
CA ARG A 17 1.83 -2.46 1.23
C ARG A 17 1.51 -2.08 2.67
N MET A 18 2.27 -2.65 3.61
CA MET A 18 2.10 -2.32 5.02
C MET A 18 2.54 -0.88 5.32
N LYS A 19 3.60 -0.38 4.68
CA LYS A 19 4.00 1.04 4.80
C LYS A 19 2.91 2.00 4.30
N ILE A 20 2.25 1.67 3.19
CA ILE A 20 1.13 2.45 2.67
C ILE A 20 -0.02 2.47 3.68
N LEU A 21 -0.38 1.29 4.24
CA LEU A 21 -1.40 1.21 5.28
C LEU A 21 -1.04 2.05 6.51
N THR A 22 0.23 2.00 6.96
CA THR A 22 0.70 2.83 8.08
C THR A 22 0.57 4.31 7.77
N ALA A 23 0.99 4.77 6.58
CA ALA A 23 0.83 6.16 6.19
C ALA A 23 -0.63 6.61 6.19
N LEU A 24 -1.55 5.76 5.70
CA LEU A 24 -2.98 6.07 5.76
C LEU A 24 -3.53 6.09 7.19
N LEU A 25 -3.04 5.23 8.08
CA LEU A 25 -3.44 5.24 9.50
C LEU A 25 -2.96 6.51 10.21
N GLU A 26 -1.79 7.04 9.85
CA GLU A 26 -1.28 8.31 10.36
C GLU A 26 -2.19 9.49 9.95
N GLU A 27 -2.66 9.52 8.70
CA GLU A 27 -3.57 10.56 8.20
C GLU A 27 -5.01 10.40 8.72
N ALA A 28 -5.52 9.16 8.75
CA ALA A 28 -6.91 8.84 9.11
C ALA A 28 -7.17 8.73 10.61
N GLN A 29 -6.12 8.71 11.43
CA GLN A 29 -6.11 8.55 12.90
C GLN A 29 -6.68 7.22 13.43
N THR A 30 -7.57 6.53 12.71
CA THR A 30 -8.19 5.29 13.17
C THR A 30 -8.33 4.23 12.05
N PRO A 31 -8.23 2.93 12.39
CA PRO A 31 -8.49 1.84 11.43
C PRO A 31 -9.91 1.85 10.86
N ALA A 32 -10.88 2.36 11.62
CA ALA A 32 -12.26 2.47 11.18
C ALA A 32 -12.43 3.49 10.05
N GLU A 33 -11.70 4.60 10.12
CA GLU A 33 -11.70 5.62 9.09
C GLU A 33 -11.03 5.12 7.80
N VAL A 34 -9.91 4.40 7.91
CA VAL A 34 -9.27 3.74 6.75
C VAL A 34 -10.24 2.75 6.08
N ALA A 35 -10.94 1.92 6.87
CA ALA A 35 -11.94 0.99 6.33
C ALA A 35 -13.08 1.72 5.60
N ARG A 36 -13.55 2.85 6.14
CA ARG A 36 -14.59 3.68 5.52
C ARG A 36 -14.11 4.25 4.19
N ARG A 37 -12.90 4.80 4.13
CA ARG A 37 -12.32 5.40 2.90
C ARG A 37 -12.11 4.37 1.79
N LEU A 38 -11.74 3.15 2.16
CA LEU A 38 -11.58 2.03 1.22
C LEU A 38 -12.89 1.31 0.90
N ASN A 39 -14.01 1.70 1.52
CA ASN A 39 -15.30 1.01 1.39
C ASN A 39 -15.24 -0.50 1.70
N ILE A 40 -14.53 -0.87 2.78
CA ILE A 40 -14.37 -2.25 3.25
C ILE A 40 -14.77 -2.41 4.70
N THR A 41 -14.79 -3.66 5.18
CA THR A 41 -15.09 -3.94 6.59
C THR A 41 -13.93 -3.51 7.49
N ARG A 42 -14.26 -3.03 8.70
CA ARG A 42 -13.26 -2.76 9.75
C ARG A 42 -12.40 -3.99 10.05
N ASN A 43 -13.01 -5.17 10.03
CA ASN A 43 -12.31 -6.43 10.29
C ASN A 43 -11.21 -6.72 9.27
N ALA A 44 -11.36 -6.29 8.01
CA ALA A 44 -10.29 -6.44 7.01
C ALA A 44 -9.05 -5.63 7.41
N VAL A 45 -9.24 -4.36 7.80
CA VAL A 45 -8.14 -3.48 8.23
C VAL A 45 -7.50 -3.99 9.53
N TYR A 46 -8.31 -4.37 10.51
CA TYR A 46 -7.79 -4.97 11.75
C TYR A 46 -7.02 -6.27 11.48
N GLY A 47 -7.46 -7.08 10.52
CA GLY A 47 -6.74 -8.27 10.10
C GLY A 47 -5.36 -7.94 9.56
N TRP A 48 -5.23 -6.90 8.71
CA TRP A 48 -3.92 -6.47 8.22
C TRP A 48 -2.99 -5.94 9.32
N ILE A 49 -3.55 -5.28 10.34
CA ILE A 49 -2.76 -4.71 11.44
C ILE A 49 -2.28 -5.79 12.42
N ASN A 50 -3.14 -6.75 12.75
CA ASN A 50 -2.89 -7.69 13.85
C ASN A 50 -2.34 -9.04 13.40
N GLU A 51 -2.55 -9.42 12.14
CA GLU A 51 -2.17 -10.75 11.63
C GLU A 51 -0.94 -10.63 10.73
N SER A 52 0.18 -11.18 11.17
CA SER A 52 1.49 -11.03 10.54
C SER A 52 1.63 -11.70 9.18
N ASP A 53 0.65 -12.49 8.74
CA ASP A 53 0.56 -13.20 7.46
C ASP A 53 -0.45 -12.54 6.49
N ARG A 54 -1.28 -11.60 6.96
CA ARG A 54 -2.22 -10.85 6.13
C ARG A 54 -1.63 -9.54 5.65
N HIS A 55 -2.12 -9.08 4.50
CA HIS A 55 -1.80 -7.79 3.92
C HIS A 55 -2.86 -7.38 2.89
N PRO A 56 -2.92 -6.10 2.49
CA PRO A 56 -3.82 -5.65 1.44
C PRO A 56 -3.57 -6.36 0.10
N SER A 57 -4.65 -6.68 -0.64
CA SER A 57 -4.59 -7.19 -2.02
C SER A 57 -4.20 -6.08 -2.99
N ASN A 58 -3.90 -6.43 -4.25
CA ASN A 58 -3.49 -5.44 -5.27
C ASN A 58 -4.57 -4.36 -5.48
N GLU A 59 -5.84 -4.77 -5.51
CA GLU A 59 -6.99 -3.86 -5.59
C GLU A 59 -7.02 -2.87 -4.42
N HIS A 60 -6.89 -3.35 -3.18
CA HIS A 60 -6.88 -2.46 -2.01
C HIS A 60 -5.65 -1.54 -2.02
N VAL A 61 -4.47 -2.04 -2.40
CA VAL A 61 -3.26 -1.21 -2.51
C VAL A 61 -3.43 -0.12 -3.54
N HIS A 62 -4.06 -0.42 -4.68
CA HIS A 62 -4.35 0.57 -5.71
C HIS A 62 -5.21 1.71 -5.19
N GLU A 63 -6.30 1.39 -4.49
CA GLU A 63 -7.15 2.43 -3.88
C GLU A 63 -6.44 3.21 -2.77
N MET A 64 -5.63 2.52 -1.94
CA MET A 64 -4.81 3.18 -0.93
C MET A 64 -3.81 4.16 -1.54
N LEU A 65 -3.17 3.80 -2.66
CA LEU A 65 -2.23 4.65 -3.37
C LEU A 65 -2.90 5.89 -3.97
N LYS A 66 -4.13 5.76 -4.49
CA LYS A 66 -4.91 6.93 -4.95
C LYS A 66 -5.18 7.90 -3.81
N ILE A 67 -5.69 7.40 -2.68
CA ILE A 67 -5.97 8.22 -1.49
C ILE A 67 -4.69 8.93 -1.04
N LEU A 68 -3.58 8.20 -0.93
CA LEU A 68 -2.32 8.76 -0.46
C LEU A 68 -1.73 9.78 -1.45
N ASN A 69 -1.88 9.57 -2.76
CA ASN A 69 -1.46 10.55 -3.76
C ASN A 69 -2.24 11.86 -3.62
N ASP A 70 -3.54 11.79 -3.37
CA ASP A 70 -4.42 12.95 -3.27
C ASP A 70 -4.26 13.71 -1.94
N GLU A 71 -4.02 12.99 -0.85
CA GLU A 71 -3.91 13.58 0.50
C GLU A 71 -2.46 13.92 0.90
N ASN A 72 -1.49 13.12 0.47
CA ASN A 72 -0.08 13.27 0.85
C ASN A 72 0.85 12.77 -0.26
N GLU A 73 0.86 13.50 -1.40
CA GLU A 73 1.68 13.19 -2.58
C GLU A 73 3.16 12.96 -2.23
N LYS A 74 3.70 13.74 -1.28
CA LYS A 74 5.08 13.60 -0.83
C LYS A 74 5.33 12.21 -0.25
N LYS A 75 4.49 11.76 0.69
CA LYS A 75 4.61 10.44 1.32
C LYS A 75 4.39 9.32 0.31
N PHE A 76 3.44 9.50 -0.60
CA PHE A 76 3.23 8.58 -1.73
C PHE A 76 4.51 8.41 -2.56
N ARG A 77 5.16 9.50 -2.99
CA ARG A 77 6.40 9.44 -3.76
C ARG A 77 7.56 8.83 -2.98
N GLU A 78 7.70 9.18 -1.70
CA GLU A 78 8.74 8.61 -0.82
C GLU A 78 8.65 7.08 -0.79
N ILE A 79 7.44 6.52 -0.57
CA ILE A 79 7.23 5.07 -0.52
C ILE A 79 7.60 4.42 -1.87
N LEU A 80 7.19 5.01 -3.00
CA LEU A 80 7.51 4.45 -4.32
C LEU A 80 9.02 4.49 -4.63
N VAL A 81 9.70 5.56 -4.24
CA VAL A 81 11.16 5.67 -4.41
C VAL A 81 11.87 4.60 -3.58
N GLU A 82 11.43 4.36 -2.34
CA GLU A 82 11.97 3.29 -1.51
C GLU A 82 11.78 1.91 -2.18
N GLU A 83 10.58 1.61 -2.71
CA GLU A 83 10.33 0.34 -3.43
C GLU A 83 11.22 0.19 -4.66
N LEU A 84 11.46 1.26 -5.42
CA LEU A 84 12.40 1.25 -6.54
C LEU A 84 13.84 0.96 -6.09
N GLN A 85 14.30 1.59 -5.00
CA GLN A 85 15.63 1.35 -4.46
C GLN A 85 15.80 -0.11 -4.01
N ILE A 86 14.81 -0.67 -3.33
CA ILE A 86 14.80 -2.07 -2.91
C ILE A 86 14.90 -3.00 -4.12
N PHE A 87 14.12 -2.72 -5.17
CA PHE A 87 14.17 -3.51 -6.40
C PHE A 87 15.53 -3.41 -7.09
N GLN A 88 16.13 -2.22 -7.14
CA GLN A 88 17.47 -2.00 -7.70
C GLN A 88 18.55 -2.76 -6.92
N GLU A 89 18.47 -2.78 -5.58
CA GLU A 89 19.39 -3.55 -4.74
C GLU A 89 19.26 -5.05 -4.98
N LEU A 90 18.04 -5.56 -5.20
CA LEU A 90 17.81 -6.97 -5.52
C LEU A 90 18.41 -7.34 -6.88
N ILE A 91 18.25 -6.48 -7.90
CA ILE A 91 18.90 -6.69 -9.21
C ILE A 91 20.41 -6.72 -9.08
N SER A 92 20.99 -5.83 -8.28
CA SER A 92 22.45 -5.74 -8.09
C SER A 92 23.05 -6.98 -7.41
N LYS A 93 22.22 -7.82 -6.78
CA LYS A 93 22.61 -9.06 -6.12
C LYS A 93 22.36 -10.32 -6.96
N PHE A 94 21.74 -10.17 -8.14
CA PHE A 94 21.50 -11.23 -9.11
C PHE A 94 22.71 -11.44 -10.03
#